data_AF-A0A7W5DDE5-F1
#
_entry.id   AF-A0A7W5DDE5-F1
#
_cell.length_a   1.000
_cell.length_b   1.000
_cell.length_c   1.000
_cell.angle_alpha   90.00
_cell.angle_beta   90.00
_cell.angle_gamma   90.00
#
_symmetry.space_group_name_H-M   'P 1'
#
loop_
_entity.id
_entity.type
_entity.pdbx_description
1 polymer ?
#
loop_
_entity_poly.entity_id
_entity_poly.type
_entity_poly.pdbx_seq_one_letter_code
_entity_poly.pdbx_strand_id
1 'polypeptide(L)'
;MEFLILATIVLIGASILKSADQRRRIALLGSHLGNYQIEKLMENLTEGYLRCLGEDDPERRAQIWALLDDTERKLSMQFSNFASEFSRVDEKEARVSTLPISLPYATQFLPAATFDVRKAFAIHARGIAEVAQNDVHRTQKAKAYMMSAELFLMQHTCHWFCKSKAIASARMLARHKTAYQQLIDSVSPGTRNAYLALTRQ
;
A
#
# COMPACT_ATOMS: atom_id res chain seq x y z
N MET A 1 35.06 -8.13 -26.41
CA MET A 1 35.27 -8.40 -24.97
C MET A 1 35.18 -7.13 -24.13
N GLU A 2 35.81 -6.01 -24.53
CA GLU A 2 35.77 -4.75 -23.78
C GLU A 2 34.36 -4.15 -23.57
N PHE A 3 33.48 -4.21 -24.58
CA PHE A 3 32.08 -3.79 -24.44
C PHE A 3 31.29 -4.63 -23.41
N LEU A 4 31.58 -5.93 -23.30
CA LEU A 4 30.93 -6.81 -22.33
C LEU A 4 31.42 -6.51 -20.91
N ILE A 5 32.72 -6.21 -20.76
CA ILE A 5 33.30 -5.79 -19.48
C ILE A 5 32.70 -4.45 -19.05
N LEU A 6 32.63 -3.47 -19.95
CA LEU A 6 32.01 -2.17 -19.67
C LEU A 6 30.52 -2.32 -19.28
N ALA A 7 29.75 -3.11 -20.04
CA ALA A 7 28.36 -3.39 -19.73
C ALA A 7 28.21 -4.07 -18.35
N THR A 8 29.10 -5.00 -18.02
CA THR A 8 29.10 -5.68 -16.72
C THR A 8 29.38 -4.70 -15.57
N ILE A 9 30.36 -3.81 -15.72
CA ILE A 9 30.68 -2.78 -14.71
C ILE A 9 29.48 -1.85 -14.50
N VAL A 10 28.83 -1.42 -15.59
CA VAL A 10 27.62 -0.57 -15.53
C VAL A 10 26.49 -1.28 -14.80
N LEU A 11 26.23 -2.56 -15.10
CA LEU A 11 25.18 -3.35 -14.45
C LEU A 11 25.45 -3.56 -12.94
N ILE A 12 26.70 -3.81 -12.57
CA ILE A 12 27.11 -3.94 -11.16
C ILE A 12 26.92 -2.60 -10.45
N GLY A 13 27.41 -1.50 -11.01
CA GLY A 13 27.24 -0.16 -10.45
C GLY A 13 25.77 0.21 -10.25
N ALA A 14 24.93 -0.02 -11.26
CA ALA A 14 23.49 0.21 -11.17
C ALA A 14 22.82 -0.63 -10.08
N SER A 15 23.26 -1.89 -9.89
CA SER A 15 22.73 -2.79 -8.88
C SER A 15 23.09 -2.37 -7.45
N ILE A 16 24.31 -1.88 -7.23
CA ILE A 16 24.76 -1.35 -5.94
C ILE A 16 23.96 -0.10 -5.57
N LEU A 17 23.84 0.85 -6.50
CA LEU A 17 23.09 2.10 -6.30
C LEU A 17 21.62 1.84 -6.00
N LYS A 18 20.98 0.96 -6.78
CA LYS A 18 19.60 0.51 -6.55
C LYS A 18 19.43 -0.11 -5.16
N SER A 19 20.36 -0.96 -4.73
CA SER A 19 20.29 -1.63 -3.42
C SER A 19 20.43 -0.65 -2.26
N ALA A 20 21.29 0.36 -2.40
CA ALA A 20 21.44 1.42 -1.40
C ALA A 20 20.17 2.28 -1.28
N ASP A 21 19.59 2.72 -2.41
CA ASP A 21 18.33 3.48 -2.43
C ASP A 21 17.16 2.69 -1.84
N GLN A 22 17.03 1.41 -2.20
CA GLN A 22 16.02 0.53 -1.63
C GLN A 22 16.15 0.40 -0.11
N ARG A 23 17.39 0.21 0.42
CA ARG A 23 17.61 0.13 1.87
C ARG A 23 17.21 1.42 2.58
N ARG A 24 17.55 2.59 2.00
CA ARG A 24 17.14 3.90 2.53
C ARG A 24 15.62 4.02 2.59
N ARG A 25 14.91 3.65 1.52
CA ARG A 25 13.44 3.73 1.46
C ARG A 25 12.77 2.79 2.45
N ILE A 26 13.28 1.57 2.59
CA ILE A 26 12.79 0.60 3.58
C ILE A 26 13.02 1.14 5.00
N ALA A 27 14.21 1.69 5.30
CA ALA A 27 14.50 2.26 6.60
C ALA A 27 13.62 3.47 6.91
N LEU A 28 13.43 4.37 5.93
CA LEU A 28 12.56 5.54 6.05
C LEU A 28 11.11 5.13 6.33
N LEU A 29 10.50 4.33 5.46
CA LEU A 29 9.12 3.89 5.65
C LEU A 29 8.96 3.08 6.95
N GLY A 30 9.91 2.17 7.23
CA GLY A 30 9.92 1.35 8.43
C GLY A 30 10.03 2.16 9.73
N SER A 31 10.80 3.24 9.74
CA SER A 31 10.93 4.12 10.92
C SER A 31 9.63 4.84 11.28
N HIS A 32 8.79 5.15 10.29
CA HIS A 32 7.48 5.74 10.52
C HIS A 32 6.42 4.67 10.84
N LEU A 33 6.38 3.56 10.07
CA LEU A 33 5.40 2.49 10.30
C LEU A 33 5.63 1.75 11.63
N GLY A 34 6.88 1.65 12.08
CA GLY A 34 7.25 0.93 13.32
C GLY A 34 6.64 1.51 14.59
N ASN A 35 6.11 2.74 14.55
CA ASN A 35 5.41 3.36 15.67
C ASN A 35 3.95 2.88 15.80
N TYR A 36 3.49 2.03 14.87
CA TYR A 36 2.10 1.61 14.75
C TYR A 36 1.98 0.08 14.67
N GLN A 37 0.77 -0.43 14.87
CA GLN A 37 0.41 -1.84 14.76
C GLN A 37 -0.37 -2.15 13.47
N ILE A 38 -0.20 -1.33 12.42
CA ILE A 38 -0.98 -1.42 11.17
C ILE A 38 -0.93 -2.82 10.56
N GLU A 39 0.26 -3.45 10.49
CA GLU A 39 0.41 -4.80 9.92
C GLU A 39 -0.35 -5.85 10.73
N LYS A 40 -0.21 -5.83 12.06
CA LYS A 40 -0.92 -6.75 12.96
C LYS A 40 -2.44 -6.55 12.90
N LEU A 41 -2.90 -5.31 12.86
CA LEU A 41 -4.33 -5.00 12.73
C LEU A 41 -4.86 -5.46 11.37
N MET A 42 -4.10 -5.26 10.30
CA MET A 42 -4.46 -5.72 8.96
C MET A 42 -4.58 -7.25 8.90
N GLU A 43 -3.62 -7.97 9.49
CA GLU A 43 -3.65 -9.44 9.60
C GLU A 43 -4.91 -9.89 10.36
N ASN A 44 -5.15 -9.34 11.56
CA ASN A 44 -6.34 -9.63 12.36
C ASN A 44 -7.65 -9.41 11.58
N LEU A 45 -7.74 -8.33 10.81
CA LEU A 45 -8.93 -8.06 9.97
C LEU A 45 -9.08 -9.09 8.88
N THR A 46 -8.02 -9.36 8.12
CA THR A 46 -8.09 -10.29 6.98
C THR A 46 -8.44 -11.71 7.42
N GLU A 47 -7.88 -12.20 8.52
CA GLU A 47 -8.24 -13.50 9.11
C GLU A 47 -9.65 -13.48 9.70
N GLY A 48 -10.00 -12.39 10.39
CA GLY A 48 -11.30 -12.21 11.01
C GLY A 48 -12.45 -12.21 10.00
N TYR A 49 -12.28 -11.54 8.85
CA TYR A 49 -13.28 -11.55 7.78
C TYR A 49 -13.50 -12.96 7.21
N LEU A 50 -12.42 -13.72 7.00
CA LEU A 50 -12.54 -15.12 6.54
C LEU A 50 -13.26 -15.98 7.57
N ARG A 51 -12.96 -15.79 8.86
CA ARG A 51 -13.65 -16.48 9.96
C ARG A 51 -15.14 -16.13 10.00
N CYS A 52 -15.51 -14.85 9.88
CA CYS A 52 -16.90 -14.41 9.81
C CYS A 52 -17.67 -15.05 8.65
N LEU A 53 -17.01 -15.24 7.50
CA LEU A 53 -17.63 -15.83 6.31
C LEU A 53 -17.87 -17.34 6.45
N GLY A 54 -17.12 -18.02 7.30
CA GLY A 54 -17.27 -19.45 7.59
C GLY A 54 -18.04 -19.77 8.87
N GLU A 55 -18.57 -18.77 9.58
CA GLU A 55 -19.33 -18.96 10.82
C GLU A 55 -20.84 -19.08 10.53
N ASP A 56 -21.40 -20.21 10.96
CA ASP A 56 -22.80 -20.57 10.75
C ASP A 56 -23.71 -20.02 11.86
N ASP A 57 -23.20 -19.89 13.09
CA ASP A 57 -23.95 -19.37 14.23
C ASP A 57 -24.15 -17.84 14.09
N PRO A 58 -25.39 -17.34 13.95
CA PRO A 58 -25.66 -15.92 13.78
C PRO A 58 -25.20 -15.05 14.95
N GLU A 59 -25.29 -15.54 16.19
CA GLU A 59 -24.91 -14.77 17.38
C GLU A 59 -23.40 -14.63 17.47
N ARG A 60 -22.66 -15.72 17.29
CA ARG A 60 -21.18 -15.69 17.24
C ARG A 60 -20.68 -14.82 16.11
N ARG A 61 -21.27 -14.95 14.92
CA ARG A 61 -20.92 -14.12 13.77
C ARG A 61 -21.11 -12.63 14.06
N ALA A 62 -22.21 -12.25 14.71
CA ALA A 62 -22.45 -10.86 15.12
C ALA A 62 -21.40 -10.35 16.11
N GLN A 63 -20.98 -11.20 17.06
CA GLN A 63 -19.91 -10.86 18.01
C GLN A 63 -18.55 -10.66 17.33
N ILE A 64 -18.18 -11.54 16.39
CA ILE A 64 -16.92 -11.40 15.64
C ILE A 64 -16.94 -10.10 14.84
N TRP A 65 -18.04 -9.79 14.17
CA TRP A 65 -18.19 -8.53 13.43
C TRP A 65 -17.99 -7.29 14.31
N ALA A 66 -18.57 -7.25 15.51
CA ALA A 66 -18.39 -6.14 16.43
C ALA A 66 -16.92 -5.94 16.84
N LEU A 67 -16.16 -7.03 17.02
CA LEU A 67 -14.73 -6.98 17.29
C LEU A 67 -13.93 -6.46 16.08
N LEU A 68 -14.32 -6.85 14.87
CA LEU A 68 -13.66 -6.38 13.64
C LEU A 68 -13.92 -4.90 13.40
N ASP A 69 -15.12 -4.40 13.67
CA ASP A 69 -15.45 -2.97 13.60
C ASP A 69 -14.54 -2.12 14.51
N ASP A 70 -14.23 -2.60 15.71
CA ASP A 70 -13.27 -1.93 16.60
C ASP A 70 -11.84 -1.96 16.05
N THR A 71 -11.45 -3.09 15.47
CA THR A 71 -10.14 -3.28 14.84
C THR A 71 -9.97 -2.37 13.62
N GLU A 72 -11.02 -2.20 12.80
CA GLU A 72 -11.05 -1.29 11.66
C GLU A 72 -10.89 0.17 12.09
N ARG A 73 -11.61 0.60 13.13
CA ARG A 73 -11.48 1.96 13.68
C ARG A 73 -10.07 2.22 14.21
N LYS A 74 -9.50 1.27 14.94
CA LYS A 74 -8.11 1.35 15.43
C LYS A 74 -7.10 1.44 14.29
N LEU A 75 -7.25 0.60 13.26
CA LEU A 75 -6.38 0.64 12.09
C LEU A 75 -6.50 1.98 11.37
N SER A 76 -7.73 2.42 11.09
CA SER A 76 -8.00 3.70 10.43
C SER A 76 -7.34 4.87 11.16
N MET A 77 -7.46 4.92 12.49
CA MET A 77 -6.84 5.95 13.31
C MET A 77 -5.31 5.91 13.23
N GLN A 78 -4.70 4.72 13.39
CA GLN A 78 -3.26 4.56 13.31
C GLN A 78 -2.70 4.92 11.93
N PHE A 79 -3.38 4.50 10.86
CA PHE A 79 -2.94 4.80 9.51
C PHE A 79 -3.13 6.29 9.16
N SER A 80 -4.17 6.94 9.68
CA SER A 80 -4.35 8.39 9.53
C SER A 80 -3.25 9.18 10.24
N ASN A 81 -2.87 8.77 11.44
CA ASN A 81 -1.75 9.37 12.18
C ASN A 81 -0.43 9.15 11.43
N PHE A 82 -0.18 7.92 10.97
CA PHE A 82 0.97 7.61 10.13
C PHE A 82 1.04 8.51 8.88
N ALA A 83 -0.06 8.66 8.14
CA ALA A 83 -0.10 9.49 6.94
C ALA A 83 0.15 10.97 7.25
N SER A 84 -0.40 11.46 8.38
CA SER A 84 -0.16 12.82 8.88
C SER A 84 1.30 13.06 9.23
N GLU A 85 1.94 12.14 9.94
CA GLU A 85 3.37 12.23 10.29
C GLU A 85 4.27 12.12 9.06
N PHE A 86 4.00 11.14 8.18
CA PHE A 86 4.78 10.91 6.97
C PHE A 86 4.66 12.07 5.97
N SER A 87 3.61 12.88 6.05
CA SER A 87 3.46 14.09 5.21
C SER A 87 4.59 15.11 5.39
N ARG A 88 5.32 15.04 6.53
CA ARG A 88 6.44 15.93 6.86
C ARG A 88 7.77 15.50 6.25
N VAL A 89 7.84 14.31 5.64
CA VAL A 89 9.02 13.82 4.93
C VAL A 89 9.32 14.74 3.73
N ASP A 90 10.61 14.98 3.47
CA ASP A 90 11.04 15.78 2.33
C ASP A 90 10.52 15.19 1.00
N GLU A 91 10.01 16.05 0.12
CA GLU A 91 9.38 15.61 -1.13
C GLU A 91 10.32 14.78 -2.00
N LYS A 92 11.63 15.11 -1.99
CA LYS A 92 12.63 14.42 -2.81
C LYS A 92 12.84 12.99 -2.33
N GLU A 93 12.69 12.74 -1.02
CA GLU A 93 12.77 11.40 -0.43
C GLU A 93 11.45 10.62 -0.61
N ALA A 94 10.33 11.32 -0.76
CA ALA A 94 9.00 10.74 -0.92
C ALA A 94 8.63 10.40 -2.39
N ARG A 95 9.46 10.73 -3.38
CA ARG A 95 9.19 10.41 -4.79
C ARG A 95 9.22 8.91 -5.07
N VAL A 96 8.28 8.42 -5.86
CA VAL A 96 8.19 7.03 -6.35
C VAL A 96 8.19 7.02 -7.86
N SER A 97 9.02 6.16 -8.46
CA SER A 97 9.06 5.97 -9.91
C SER A 97 7.82 5.23 -10.43
N THR A 98 7.22 5.73 -11.51
CA THR A 98 6.14 5.05 -12.24
C THR A 98 6.64 4.08 -13.31
N LEU A 99 7.94 4.02 -13.55
CA LEU A 99 8.53 3.11 -14.52
C LEU A 99 8.37 1.66 -14.07
N PRO A 100 8.18 0.71 -15.01
CA PRO A 100 8.01 -0.70 -14.69
C PRO A 100 9.28 -1.32 -14.12
N ILE A 101 10.45 -0.76 -14.48
CA ILE A 101 11.76 -1.18 -14.00
C ILE A 101 12.34 -0.18 -13.00
N SER A 102 13.03 -0.69 -11.98
CA SER A 102 13.73 0.13 -11.00
C SER A 102 15.04 0.63 -11.60
N LEU A 103 15.07 1.92 -11.92
CA LEU A 103 16.25 2.64 -12.39
C LEU A 103 16.80 3.51 -11.25
N PRO A 104 18.10 3.40 -10.91
CA PRO A 104 18.69 4.21 -9.85
C PRO A 104 18.57 5.69 -10.20
N TYR A 105 18.21 6.52 -9.21
CA TYR A 105 18.01 7.97 -9.35
C TYR A 105 16.97 8.41 -10.40
N ALA A 106 16.11 7.51 -10.93
CA ALA A 106 15.06 7.90 -11.87
C ALA A 106 14.13 8.98 -11.31
N THR A 107 13.97 9.03 -9.99
CA THR A 107 13.18 10.08 -9.33
C THR A 107 13.80 11.46 -9.37
N GLN A 108 15.11 11.58 -9.62
CA GLN A 108 15.83 12.85 -9.76
C GLN A 108 15.90 13.29 -11.22
N PHE A 109 16.10 12.35 -12.16
CA PHE A 109 16.30 12.65 -13.58
C PHE A 109 15.02 12.63 -14.42
N LEU A 110 13.96 11.94 -13.99
CA LEU A 110 12.69 11.82 -14.71
C LEU A 110 11.51 12.19 -13.81
N PRO A 111 11.40 13.45 -13.35
CA PRO A 111 10.33 13.88 -12.44
C PRO A 111 8.92 13.63 -13.01
N ALA A 112 8.78 13.69 -14.35
CA ALA A 112 7.53 13.37 -15.05
C ALA A 112 7.11 11.89 -14.95
N ALA A 113 8.03 10.98 -14.63
CA ALA A 113 7.76 9.56 -14.39
C ALA A 113 7.74 9.24 -12.89
N THR A 114 7.26 10.17 -12.06
CA THR A 114 7.13 9.98 -10.62
C THR A 114 5.81 10.49 -10.07
N PHE A 115 5.46 10.00 -8.88
CA PHE A 115 4.46 10.62 -8.02
C PHE A 115 5.01 10.79 -6.60
N ASP A 116 4.30 11.56 -5.78
CA ASP A 116 4.62 11.79 -4.37
C ASP A 116 3.84 10.81 -3.48
N VAL A 117 4.55 9.92 -2.78
CA VAL A 117 3.90 8.89 -1.94
C VAL A 117 3.15 9.48 -0.75
N ARG A 118 3.52 10.68 -0.28
CA ARG A 118 2.79 11.35 0.82
C ARG A 118 1.32 11.56 0.45
N LYS A 119 1.08 11.94 -0.82
CA LYS A 119 -0.27 12.08 -1.37
C LYS A 119 -0.98 10.73 -1.48
N ALA A 120 -0.26 9.67 -1.83
CA ALA A 120 -0.83 8.32 -1.89
C ALA A 120 -1.24 7.84 -0.50
N PHE A 121 -0.43 8.05 0.53
CA PHE A 121 -0.80 7.71 1.91
C PHE A 121 -1.98 8.53 2.43
N ALA A 122 -2.09 9.81 2.07
CA ALA A 122 -3.27 10.61 2.38
C ALA A 122 -4.54 10.06 1.70
N ILE A 123 -4.44 9.61 0.45
CA ILE A 123 -5.55 8.96 -0.26
C ILE A 123 -5.98 7.67 0.47
N HIS A 124 -5.02 6.81 0.84
CA HIS A 124 -5.30 5.57 1.57
C HIS A 124 -5.90 5.84 2.95
N ALA A 125 -5.39 6.81 3.70
CA ALA A 125 -5.92 7.15 5.02
C ALA A 125 -7.39 7.59 4.93
N ARG A 126 -7.71 8.42 3.95
CA ARG A 126 -9.09 8.85 3.68
C ARG A 126 -9.97 7.67 3.28
N GLY A 127 -9.54 6.84 2.33
CA GLY A 127 -10.31 5.66 1.89
C GLY A 127 -10.60 4.68 3.01
N ILE A 128 -9.59 4.34 3.81
CA ILE A 128 -9.72 3.47 4.98
C ILE A 128 -10.69 4.08 6.01
N ALA A 129 -10.59 5.39 6.29
CA ALA A 129 -11.49 6.07 7.21
C ALA A 129 -12.95 6.08 6.72
N GLU A 130 -13.18 6.40 5.45
CA GLU A 130 -14.51 6.39 4.83
C GLU A 130 -15.16 5.00 4.90
N VAL A 131 -14.39 3.93 4.66
CA VAL A 131 -14.91 2.55 4.75
C VAL A 131 -15.16 2.14 6.21
N ALA A 132 -14.29 2.52 7.15
CA ALA A 132 -14.47 2.21 8.57
C ALA A 132 -15.71 2.90 9.17
N GLN A 133 -15.95 4.17 8.81
CA GLN A 133 -17.14 4.93 9.22
C GLN A 133 -18.42 4.35 8.63
N ASN A 134 -18.37 3.94 7.36
CA ASN A 134 -19.48 3.29 6.65
C ASN A 134 -20.78 4.10 6.64
N ASP A 135 -20.70 5.43 6.46
CA ASP A 135 -21.86 6.34 6.42
C ASP A 135 -22.88 6.01 5.32
N VAL A 136 -22.45 5.33 4.26
CA VAL A 136 -23.34 4.83 3.19
C VAL A 136 -23.99 3.48 3.53
N HIS A 137 -23.87 3.01 4.78
CA HIS A 137 -24.51 1.83 5.35
C HIS A 137 -24.36 0.55 4.51
N ARG A 138 -23.14 0.24 4.07
CA ARG A 138 -22.85 -1.04 3.40
C ARG A 138 -23.16 -2.20 4.31
N THR A 139 -23.57 -3.32 3.71
CA THR A 139 -23.61 -4.60 4.44
C THR A 139 -22.21 -4.95 4.95
N GLN A 140 -22.14 -5.69 6.05
CA GLN A 140 -20.87 -6.04 6.70
C GLN A 140 -19.91 -6.76 5.74
N LYS A 141 -20.44 -7.68 4.92
CA LYS A 141 -19.67 -8.37 3.88
C LYS A 141 -19.11 -7.41 2.83
N ALA A 142 -19.92 -6.47 2.34
CA ALA A 142 -19.47 -5.49 1.35
C ALA A 142 -18.44 -4.51 1.93
N LYS A 143 -18.63 -4.09 3.19
CA LYS A 143 -17.68 -3.27 3.95
C LYS A 143 -16.34 -4.00 4.11
N ALA A 144 -16.35 -5.25 4.58
CA ALA A 144 -15.16 -6.08 4.75
C ALA A 144 -14.38 -6.31 3.44
N TYR A 145 -15.11 -6.57 2.35
CA TYR A 145 -14.50 -6.71 1.02
C TYR A 145 -13.79 -5.42 0.59
N MET A 146 -14.47 -4.27 0.71
CA MET A 146 -13.91 -2.98 0.34
C MET A 146 -12.74 -2.58 1.26
N MET A 147 -12.86 -2.82 2.57
CA MET A 147 -11.79 -2.57 3.54
C MET A 147 -10.55 -3.41 3.19
N SER A 148 -10.73 -4.69 2.87
CA SER A 148 -9.63 -5.56 2.44
C SER A 148 -8.93 -5.00 1.20
N ALA A 149 -9.70 -4.50 0.22
CA ALA A 149 -9.14 -3.87 -0.98
C ALA A 149 -8.34 -2.60 -0.66
N GLU A 150 -8.87 -1.70 0.19
CA GLU A 150 -8.17 -0.47 0.61
C GLU A 150 -6.84 -0.81 1.30
N LEU A 151 -6.85 -1.78 2.24
CA LEU A 151 -5.67 -2.22 2.97
C LEU A 151 -4.62 -2.87 2.04
N PHE A 152 -5.06 -3.65 1.08
CA PHE A 152 -4.19 -4.30 0.10
C PHE A 152 -3.59 -3.31 -0.90
N LEU A 153 -4.34 -2.29 -1.32
CA LEU A 153 -3.80 -1.23 -2.17
C LEU A 153 -2.79 -0.35 -1.40
N MET A 154 -3.07 -0.06 -0.13
CA MET A 154 -2.12 0.58 0.78
C MET A 154 -0.84 -0.25 0.91
N GLN A 155 -0.95 -1.55 1.17
CA GLN A 155 0.19 -2.46 1.26
C GLN A 155 0.98 -2.53 -0.06
N HIS A 156 0.29 -2.55 -1.21
CA HIS A 156 0.91 -2.49 -2.53
C HIS A 156 1.72 -1.20 -2.69
N THR A 157 1.15 -0.07 -2.30
CA THR A 157 1.80 1.26 -2.37
C THR A 157 3.07 1.31 -1.53
N CYS A 158 3.04 0.76 -0.30
CA CYS A 158 4.22 0.64 0.56
C CYS A 158 5.34 -0.18 -0.11
N HIS A 159 5.00 -1.31 -0.73
CA HIS A 159 5.98 -2.13 -1.45
C HIS A 159 6.50 -1.44 -2.73
N TRP A 160 5.67 -0.68 -3.41
CA TRP A 160 6.07 0.09 -4.57
C TRP A 160 7.05 1.19 -4.17
N PHE A 161 6.75 1.95 -3.10
CA PHE A 161 7.65 2.94 -2.54
C PHE A 161 9.02 2.35 -2.20
N CYS A 162 9.04 1.20 -1.52
CA CYS A 162 10.30 0.55 -1.12
C CYS A 162 11.05 -0.09 -2.29
N LYS A 163 10.36 -0.50 -3.36
CA LYS A 163 10.96 -1.28 -4.47
C LYS A 163 10.52 -0.77 -5.84
N SER A 164 9.48 -1.38 -6.43
CA SER A 164 8.95 -1.03 -7.74
C SER A 164 7.51 -1.52 -7.90
N LYS A 165 6.77 -0.95 -8.86
CA LYS A 165 5.41 -1.38 -9.19
C LYS A 165 5.37 -2.86 -9.52
N ALA A 166 6.31 -3.34 -10.35
CA ALA A 166 6.36 -4.73 -10.77
C ALA A 166 6.52 -5.69 -9.58
N ILE A 167 7.42 -5.37 -8.63
CA ILE A 167 7.62 -6.20 -7.44
C ILE A 167 6.40 -6.15 -6.51
N ALA A 168 5.81 -4.97 -6.31
CA ALA A 168 4.59 -4.82 -5.53
C ALA A 168 3.43 -5.63 -6.12
N SER A 169 3.20 -5.54 -7.43
CA SER A 169 2.15 -6.28 -8.13
C SER A 169 2.40 -7.79 -8.11
N ALA A 170 3.65 -8.24 -8.30
CA ALA A 170 4.00 -9.65 -8.21
C ALA A 170 3.75 -10.21 -6.79
N ARG A 171 4.09 -9.45 -5.74
CA ARG A 171 3.84 -9.85 -4.35
C ARG A 171 2.34 -9.90 -4.04
N MET A 172 1.56 -8.94 -4.53
CA MET A 172 0.10 -8.95 -4.40
C MET A 172 -0.52 -10.19 -5.06
N LEU A 173 -0.11 -10.50 -6.28
CA LEU A 173 -0.59 -11.70 -6.97
C LEU A 173 -0.16 -12.99 -6.25
N ALA A 174 1.09 -13.06 -5.79
CA ALA A 174 1.62 -14.26 -5.14
C ALA A 174 0.90 -14.56 -3.81
N ARG A 175 0.74 -13.53 -2.95
CA ARG A 175 0.21 -13.66 -1.58
C ARG A 175 -1.32 -13.66 -1.54
N HIS A 176 -1.95 -12.73 -2.26
CA HIS A 176 -3.39 -12.46 -2.14
C HIS A 176 -4.19 -12.92 -3.36
N LYS A 177 -3.54 -13.54 -4.36
CA LYS A 177 -4.16 -14.02 -5.61
C LYS A 177 -4.99 -12.94 -6.33
N THR A 178 -4.59 -11.68 -6.15
CA THR A 178 -5.32 -10.51 -6.66
C THR A 178 -4.42 -9.77 -7.64
N ALA A 179 -4.86 -9.65 -8.88
CA ALA A 179 -4.15 -8.85 -9.89
C ALA A 179 -4.27 -7.36 -9.56
N TYR A 180 -3.29 -6.57 -9.99
CA TYR A 180 -3.25 -5.13 -9.68
C TYR A 180 -4.49 -4.38 -10.19
N GLN A 181 -4.96 -4.68 -11.41
CA GLN A 181 -6.16 -4.02 -11.94
C GLN A 181 -7.41 -4.37 -11.13
N GLN A 182 -7.59 -5.66 -10.82
CA GLN A 182 -8.67 -6.12 -9.95
C GLN A 182 -8.64 -5.41 -8.59
N LEU A 183 -7.45 -5.24 -7.99
CA LEU A 183 -7.30 -4.53 -6.72
C LEU A 183 -7.78 -3.07 -6.83
N ILE A 184 -7.41 -2.36 -7.89
CA ILE A 184 -7.84 -0.99 -8.16
C ILE A 184 -9.35 -0.89 -8.39
N ASP A 185 -9.94 -1.88 -9.04
CA ASP A 185 -11.39 -1.89 -9.31
C ASP A 185 -12.20 -2.18 -8.04
N SER A 186 -11.61 -2.88 -7.06
CA SER A 186 -12.24 -3.28 -5.79
C SER A 186 -12.24 -2.22 -4.69
N VAL A 187 -11.39 -1.20 -4.75
CA VAL A 187 -11.39 -0.11 -3.74
C VAL A 187 -12.58 0.84 -3.90
N SER A 188 -12.78 1.73 -2.94
CA SER A 188 -13.83 2.75 -3.02
C SER A 188 -13.64 3.63 -4.27
N PRO A 189 -14.73 4.15 -4.87
CA PRO A 189 -14.63 5.06 -6.03
C PRO A 189 -13.77 6.30 -5.73
N GLY A 190 -13.84 6.81 -4.49
CA GLY A 190 -13.07 7.95 -4.03
C GLY A 190 -11.56 7.68 -3.97
N THR A 191 -11.16 6.50 -3.47
CA THR A 191 -9.76 6.05 -3.51
C THR A 191 -9.31 5.83 -4.96
N ARG A 192 -10.07 5.05 -5.74
CA ARG A 192 -9.70 4.68 -7.12
C ARG A 192 -9.39 5.90 -7.97
N ASN A 193 -10.32 6.86 -8.03
CA ASN A 193 -10.20 8.03 -8.89
C ASN A 193 -8.99 8.90 -8.49
N ALA A 194 -8.83 9.16 -7.19
CA ALA A 194 -7.72 9.96 -6.69
C ALA A 194 -6.37 9.26 -6.90
N TYR A 195 -6.30 7.95 -6.67
CA TYR A 195 -5.09 7.15 -6.80
C TYR A 195 -4.63 7.02 -8.25
N LEU A 196 -5.56 6.78 -9.19
CA LEU A 196 -5.25 6.74 -10.63
C LEU A 196 -4.79 8.10 -11.14
N ALA A 197 -5.46 9.18 -10.75
CA ALA A 197 -5.04 10.54 -11.10
C ALA A 197 -3.63 10.86 -10.59
N LEU A 198 -3.31 10.46 -9.35
CA LEU A 198 -1.97 10.65 -8.77
C LEU A 198 -0.90 9.82 -9.48
N THR A 199 -1.18 8.55 -9.76
CA THR A 199 -0.20 7.59 -10.31
C THR A 199 -0.11 7.61 -11.83
N ARG A 200 -1.02 8.34 -12.50
CA ARG A 200 -1.13 8.50 -13.97
C ARG A 200 -1.30 7.15 -14.67
N GLN A 201 -2.30 6.40 -14.22
CA GLN A 201 -2.63 5.07 -14.74
C GLN A 201 -4.08 4.99 -15.18
#